data_AF-A0A261CP16-F1
#
_entry.id   AF-A0A261CP16-F1
#
_cell.length_a   1.000
_cell.length_b   1.000
_cell.length_c   1.000
_cell.angle_alpha   90.00
_cell.angle_beta   90.00
_cell.angle_gamma   90.00
#
_symmetry.space_group_name_H-M   'P 1'
#
loop_
_entity.id
_entity.type
_entity.pdbx_description
1 polymer ?
#
loop_
_entity_poly.entity_id
_entity_poly.type
_entity_poly.pdbx_seq_one_letter_code
_entity_poly.pdbx_strand_id
1 'polypeptide(L)'
;MGIRFAWADNDAKNGLEWAPPVRVVAVVTLFASTLDVLADLLVCNRIAEYLDNFQSLVAIYAAYGYFFFTGISLFVYIFEMVDVCKTLKYDEENVFYARLAKSMVLVLEEVPLPTLMNLLFTNEPRLSLASPVYFSSWIKLVALTWGLVKFTKLRFFWPCLPLNPKHDAKENVRRCFTFTLYRICMIIVNICHILAIVIVIMNIIASSSGGRKIDVKEQRL
;
A
#
# COMPACT_ATOMS: atom_id res chain seq x y z
N MET A 1 -5.08 6.66 24.96
CA MET A 1 -4.96 6.83 23.48
C MET A 1 -4.77 8.31 23.22
N GLY A 2 -3.82 8.70 22.35
CA GLY A 2 -3.45 10.10 22.15
C GLY A 2 -4.08 10.69 20.89
N ILE A 3 -4.79 11.80 21.04
CA ILE A 3 -5.26 12.66 19.94
C ILE A 3 -4.07 13.52 19.51
N ARG A 4 -3.87 13.70 18.20
CA ARG A 4 -2.85 14.61 17.65
C ARG A 4 -3.52 15.73 16.86
N PHE A 5 -3.27 16.96 17.26
CA PHE A 5 -3.74 18.16 16.58
C PHE A 5 -2.85 18.55 15.40
N ALA A 6 -3.43 19.13 14.35
CA ALA A 6 -2.71 19.52 13.14
C ALA A 6 -1.79 20.74 13.32
N TRP A 7 -2.04 21.57 14.35
CA TRP A 7 -1.41 22.88 14.58
C TRP A 7 -0.84 23.08 16.00
N ALA A 8 -0.86 22.05 16.85
CA ALA A 8 -0.27 22.19 18.17
C ALA A 8 1.26 22.14 18.07
N ASP A 9 1.88 23.31 17.92
CA ASP A 9 3.29 23.61 18.27
C ASP A 9 3.50 23.50 19.80
N ASN A 10 2.96 22.46 20.42
CA ASN A 10 3.07 22.28 21.86
C ASN A 10 4.26 21.36 22.16
N ASP A 11 5.37 22.06 22.36
CA ASP A 11 6.76 21.65 22.60
C ASP A 11 7.54 21.20 21.36
N ALA A 12 8.53 22.03 21.00
CA ALA A 12 9.69 21.76 20.14
C ALA A 12 10.52 20.50 20.54
N LYS A 13 10.04 19.70 21.50
CA LYS A 13 10.63 18.45 21.97
C LYS A 13 9.81 17.20 21.59
N ASN A 14 8.61 17.34 21.01
CA ASN A 14 7.70 16.21 20.75
C ASN A 14 7.32 15.97 19.28
N GLY A 15 7.63 16.89 18.37
CA GLY A 15 7.55 16.69 16.94
C GLY A 15 8.77 15.93 16.41
N LEU A 16 8.59 15.01 15.46
CA LEU A 16 9.69 14.67 14.56
C LEU A 16 9.84 15.89 13.66
N GLU A 17 10.88 16.70 13.87
CA GLU A 17 11.09 18.03 13.24
C GLU A 17 11.04 17.99 11.70
N TRP A 18 11.24 16.82 11.10
CA TRP A 18 11.19 16.59 9.65
C TRP A 18 9.84 16.10 9.11
N ALA A 19 8.87 15.75 9.96
CA ALA A 19 7.60 15.18 9.51
C ALA A 19 6.66 16.27 8.96
N PRO A 20 6.10 16.13 7.74
CA PRO A 20 5.21 17.14 7.16
C PRO A 20 3.97 17.40 8.04
N PRO A 21 3.32 18.57 7.96
CA PRO A 21 2.08 18.86 8.69
C PRO A 21 0.98 17.80 8.47
N VAL A 22 0.12 17.54 9.47
CA VAL A 22 -0.93 16.51 9.40
C VAL A 22 -1.87 16.70 8.20
N ARG A 23 -2.24 17.95 7.91
CA ARG A 23 -3.04 18.27 6.71
C ARG A 23 -2.34 17.92 5.41
N VAL A 24 -1.04 18.22 5.28
CA VAL A 24 -0.26 17.89 4.07
C VAL A 24 -0.21 16.38 3.89
N VAL A 25 0.02 15.64 4.98
CA VAL A 25 -0.02 14.17 4.93
C VAL A 25 -1.38 13.65 4.50
N ALA A 26 -2.46 14.20 5.07
CA ALA A 26 -3.82 13.82 4.72
C ALA A 26 -4.16 14.10 3.25
N VAL A 27 -3.80 15.27 2.71
CA VAL A 27 -4.04 15.62 1.30
C VAL A 27 -3.26 14.71 0.36
N VAL A 28 -1.98 14.48 0.60
CA VAL A 28 -1.18 13.61 -0.27
C VAL A 28 -1.66 12.15 -0.15
N THR A 29 -2.03 11.69 1.04
CA THR A 29 -2.63 10.37 1.23
C THR A 29 -3.94 10.23 0.45
N LEU A 30 -4.76 11.28 0.40
CA LEU A 30 -5.98 11.30 -0.41
C LEU A 30 -5.66 11.07 -1.88
N PHE A 31 -4.77 11.88 -2.47
CA PHE A 31 -4.41 11.72 -3.87
C PHE A 31 -3.75 10.36 -4.16
N ALA A 32 -2.84 9.91 -3.30
CA ALA A 32 -2.15 8.65 -3.47
C ALA A 32 -3.11 7.45 -3.46
N SER A 33 -4.02 7.38 -2.49
CA SER A 33 -4.99 6.28 -2.38
C SER A 33 -6.04 6.33 -3.50
N THR A 34 -6.49 7.51 -3.93
CA THR A 34 -7.39 7.62 -5.09
C THR A 34 -6.70 7.13 -6.37
N LEU A 35 -5.45 7.53 -6.60
CA LEU A 35 -4.69 7.08 -7.78
C LEU A 35 -4.41 5.58 -7.74
N ASP A 36 -4.15 5.01 -6.56
CA ASP A 36 -3.90 3.58 -6.38
C ASP A 36 -5.13 2.74 -6.78
N VAL A 37 -6.30 3.10 -6.26
CA VAL A 37 -7.58 2.44 -6.63
C VAL A 37 -7.87 2.58 -8.13
N LEU A 38 -7.64 3.76 -8.71
CA LEU A 38 -7.82 3.95 -10.16
C LEU A 38 -6.86 3.08 -10.98
N ALA A 39 -5.63 2.90 -10.51
CA ALA A 39 -4.65 2.04 -11.15
C ALA A 39 -5.06 0.56 -11.08
N ASP A 40 -5.64 0.12 -9.95
CA ASP A 40 -6.18 -1.24 -9.82
C ASP A 40 -7.38 -1.49 -10.73
N LEU A 41 -8.31 -0.52 -10.81
CA LEU A 41 -9.45 -0.60 -11.72
C LEU A 41 -9.01 -0.64 -13.18
N LEU A 42 -7.99 0.14 -13.55
CA LEU A 42 -7.42 0.14 -14.90
C LEU A 42 -6.87 -1.25 -15.26
N VAL A 43 -6.14 -1.89 -14.34
CA VAL A 43 -5.61 -3.23 -14.60
C VAL A 43 -6.73 -4.28 -14.60
N CYS A 44 -7.71 -4.19 -13.72
CA CYS A 44 -8.90 -5.03 -13.76
C CYS A 44 -9.61 -4.97 -15.12
N ASN A 45 -9.82 -3.76 -15.64
CA ASN A 45 -10.45 -3.58 -16.95
C ASN A 45 -9.65 -4.28 -18.07
N ARG A 46 -8.32 -4.19 -18.02
CA ARG A 46 -7.45 -4.86 -18.99
C ARG A 46 -7.41 -6.37 -18.81
N ILE A 47 -7.41 -6.87 -17.59
CA ILE A 47 -7.51 -8.31 -17.33
C ILE A 47 -8.85 -8.84 -17.86
N ALA A 48 -9.96 -8.12 -17.67
CA ALA A 48 -11.29 -8.53 -18.11
C ALA A 48 -11.35 -8.69 -19.64
N GLU A 49 -10.74 -7.76 -20.38
CA GLU A 49 -10.68 -7.79 -21.86
C GLU A 49 -9.98 -9.05 -22.41
N TYR A 50 -9.00 -9.59 -21.68
CA TYR A 50 -8.17 -10.70 -22.15
C TYR A 50 -8.36 -12.01 -21.38
N LEU A 51 -9.30 -12.07 -20.43
CA LEU A 51 -9.47 -13.18 -19.50
C LEU A 51 -9.74 -14.52 -20.22
N ASP A 52 -10.60 -14.50 -21.24
CA ASP A 52 -10.96 -15.70 -22.01
C ASP A 52 -9.79 -16.27 -22.82
N ASN A 53 -8.78 -15.44 -23.06
CA ASN A 53 -7.59 -15.83 -23.81
C ASN A 53 -6.53 -16.48 -22.92
N PHE A 54 -6.72 -16.54 -21.60
CA PHE A 54 -5.73 -17.10 -20.66
C PHE A 54 -5.62 -18.62 -20.83
N GLN A 55 -4.38 -19.12 -20.91
CA GLN A 55 -4.04 -20.52 -21.11
C GLN A 55 -3.66 -21.23 -19.79
N SER A 56 -3.08 -20.51 -18.84
CA SER A 56 -2.66 -21.01 -17.54
C SER A 56 -3.80 -20.89 -16.53
N LEU A 57 -4.19 -22.03 -15.94
CA LEU A 57 -5.17 -22.05 -14.85
C LEU A 57 -4.73 -21.19 -13.66
N VAL A 58 -3.42 -21.13 -13.36
CA VAL A 58 -2.88 -20.29 -12.29
C VAL A 58 -3.09 -18.81 -12.58
N ALA A 59 -2.91 -18.38 -13.83
CA ALA A 59 -3.16 -16.99 -14.24
C ALA A 59 -4.65 -16.63 -14.18
N ILE A 60 -5.53 -17.57 -14.52
CA ILE A 60 -6.99 -17.40 -14.40
C ILE A 60 -7.40 -17.23 -12.94
N TYR A 61 -6.93 -18.10 -12.03
CA TYR A 61 -7.21 -17.93 -10.60
C TYR A 61 -6.61 -16.65 -10.03
N ALA A 62 -5.40 -16.27 -10.46
CA ALA A 62 -4.78 -15.01 -10.06
C ALA A 62 -5.60 -13.79 -10.54
N ALA A 63 -6.15 -13.84 -11.75
CA ALA A 63 -7.04 -12.81 -12.29
C ALA A 63 -8.33 -12.66 -11.47
N TYR A 64 -9.02 -13.78 -11.19
CA TYR A 64 -10.22 -13.75 -10.34
C TYR A 64 -9.91 -13.27 -8.92
N GLY A 65 -8.78 -13.70 -8.35
CA GLY A 65 -8.29 -13.17 -7.08
C GLY A 65 -8.06 -11.66 -7.16
N TYR A 66 -7.46 -11.16 -8.23
CA TYR A 66 -7.19 -9.73 -8.42
C TYR A 66 -8.50 -8.93 -8.49
N PHE A 67 -9.52 -9.41 -9.21
CA PHE A 67 -10.85 -8.78 -9.20
C PHE A 67 -11.47 -8.74 -7.81
N PHE A 68 -11.41 -9.85 -7.07
CA PHE A 68 -11.97 -9.94 -5.72
C PHE A 68 -11.28 -8.96 -4.76
N PHE A 69 -9.95 -8.93 -4.74
CA PHE A 69 -9.20 -8.01 -3.89
C PHE A 69 -9.33 -6.56 -4.33
N THR A 70 -9.56 -6.28 -5.61
CA THR A 70 -9.90 -4.92 -6.06
C THR A 70 -11.28 -4.48 -5.55
N GLY A 71 -12.24 -5.40 -5.43
CA GLY A 71 -13.50 -5.14 -4.75
C GLY A 71 -13.31 -4.81 -3.26
N ILE A 72 -12.41 -5.55 -2.59
CA ILE A 72 -12.05 -5.27 -1.19
C ILE A 72 -11.31 -3.93 -1.07
N SER A 73 -10.39 -3.59 -1.97
CA SER A 73 -9.66 -2.32 -1.92
C SER A 73 -10.58 -1.12 -2.03
N LEU A 74 -11.66 -1.19 -2.83
CA LEU A 74 -12.70 -0.15 -2.84
C LEU A 74 -13.35 0.07 -1.47
N PHE A 75 -13.60 -1.00 -0.72
CA PHE A 75 -14.16 -0.88 0.64
C PHE A 75 -13.13 -0.28 1.59
N VAL A 76 -11.89 -0.76 1.56
CA VAL A 76 -10.80 -0.27 2.42
C VAL A 76 -10.45 1.19 2.11
N TYR A 77 -10.52 1.60 0.85
CA TYR A 77 -10.41 2.98 0.40
C TYR A 77 -11.44 3.88 1.07
N ILE A 78 -12.70 3.44 1.21
CA ILE A 78 -13.73 4.22 1.94
C ILE A 78 -13.30 4.43 3.41
N PHE A 79 -12.75 3.43 4.08
CA PHE A 79 -12.24 3.59 5.45
C PHE A 79 -11.07 4.57 5.52
N GLU A 80 -10.12 4.48 4.59
CA GLU A 80 -9.01 5.43 4.52
C GLU A 80 -9.50 6.86 4.24
N MET A 81 -10.46 7.02 3.33
CA MET A 81 -11.09 8.32 3.03
C MET A 81 -11.81 8.91 4.23
N VAL A 82 -12.54 8.11 5.00
CA VAL A 82 -13.22 8.58 6.21
C VAL A 82 -12.21 9.06 7.26
N ASP A 83 -11.11 8.34 7.45
CA ASP A 83 -10.01 8.73 8.35
C ASP A 83 -9.36 10.05 7.90
N VAL A 84 -9.04 10.17 6.62
CA VAL A 84 -8.44 11.36 6.01
C VAL A 84 -9.37 12.58 6.09
N CYS A 85 -10.64 12.42 5.72
CA CYS A 85 -11.63 13.51 5.76
C CYS A 85 -11.91 13.98 7.19
N LYS A 86 -11.96 13.07 8.16
CA LYS A 86 -12.07 13.46 9.58
C LYS A 86 -10.85 14.25 10.04
N THR A 87 -9.66 13.82 9.64
CA THR A 87 -8.40 14.51 9.94
C THR A 87 -8.37 15.91 9.32
N LEU A 88 -8.88 16.08 8.09
CA LEU A 88 -8.97 17.38 7.42
C LEU A 88 -10.04 18.30 8.04
N LYS A 89 -11.17 17.74 8.48
CA LYS A 89 -12.30 18.52 9.00
C LYS A 89 -12.09 18.99 10.44
N TYR A 90 -11.57 18.11 11.30
CA TYR A 90 -11.49 18.36 12.73
C TYR A 90 -10.07 18.71 13.21
N ASP A 91 -9.08 18.74 12.30
CA ASP A 91 -7.67 18.94 12.64
C ASP A 91 -7.12 17.98 13.70
N GLU A 92 -7.77 16.85 13.88
CA GLU A 92 -7.44 15.83 14.86
C GLU A 92 -7.30 14.48 14.18
N GLU A 93 -6.17 13.82 14.41
CA GLU A 93 -5.94 12.44 13.98
C GLU A 93 -6.01 11.51 15.19
N ASN A 94 -6.97 10.57 15.17
CA ASN A 94 -6.97 9.50 16.16
C ASN A 94 -5.96 8.43 15.74
N VAL A 95 -4.82 8.43 16.42
CA VAL A 95 -3.67 7.56 16.11
C VAL A 95 -4.03 6.07 16.08
N PHE A 96 -5.03 5.62 16.85
CA PHE A 96 -5.46 4.23 16.80
C PHE A 96 -6.18 3.90 15.49
N TYR A 97 -7.18 4.70 15.11
CA TYR A 97 -7.92 4.50 13.86
C TYR A 97 -7.04 4.69 12.63
N ALA A 98 -6.15 5.68 12.62
CA ALA A 98 -5.22 5.91 11.52
C ALA A 98 -4.25 4.72 11.31
N ARG A 99 -3.76 4.11 12.40
CA ARG A 99 -2.93 2.89 12.32
C ARG A 99 -3.73 1.68 11.86
N LEU A 100 -4.96 1.52 12.36
CA LEU A 100 -5.83 0.43 11.96
C LEU A 100 -6.16 0.50 10.47
N ALA A 101 -6.63 1.66 10.00
CA ALA A 101 -6.97 1.90 8.61
C ALA A 101 -5.77 1.58 7.70
N LYS A 102 -4.58 2.10 8.03
CA LYS A 102 -3.38 1.83 7.20
C LYS A 102 -2.93 0.37 7.25
N SER A 103 -3.08 -0.30 8.40
CA SER A 103 -2.77 -1.74 8.50
C SER A 103 -3.77 -2.59 7.68
N MET A 104 -5.04 -2.17 7.62
CA MET A 104 -6.05 -2.82 6.77
C MET A 104 -5.73 -2.65 5.29
N VAL A 105 -5.38 -1.43 4.86
CA VAL A 105 -4.88 -1.14 3.49
C VAL A 105 -3.70 -2.07 3.16
N LEU A 106 -2.75 -2.20 4.09
CA LEU A 106 -1.59 -3.05 3.84
C LEU A 106 -1.97 -4.52 3.58
N VAL A 107 -2.77 -5.10 4.48
CA VAL A 107 -3.08 -6.53 4.47
C VAL A 107 -4.07 -6.91 3.37
N LEU A 108 -5.02 -6.03 3.06
CA LEU A 108 -6.13 -6.34 2.16
C LEU A 108 -5.90 -5.86 0.73
N GLU A 109 -4.98 -4.92 0.49
CA GLU A 109 -4.78 -4.30 -0.81
C GLU A 109 -3.30 -4.33 -1.22
N GLU A 110 -2.42 -3.70 -0.44
CA GLU A 110 -1.02 -3.47 -0.83
C GLU A 110 -0.16 -4.74 -0.86
N VAL A 111 -0.50 -5.80 -0.11
CA VAL A 111 0.19 -7.10 -0.21
C VAL A 111 -0.48 -8.02 -1.25
N PRO A 112 -1.81 -8.25 -1.21
CA PRO A 112 -2.44 -9.23 -2.08
C PRO A 112 -2.40 -8.83 -3.56
N LEU A 113 -2.70 -7.56 -3.89
CA LEU A 113 -2.83 -7.14 -5.29
C LEU A 113 -1.49 -7.19 -6.03
N PRO A 114 -0.36 -6.66 -5.51
CA PRO A 114 0.94 -6.84 -6.16
C PRO A 114 1.37 -8.29 -6.26
N THR A 115 1.04 -9.13 -5.26
CA THR A 115 1.38 -10.57 -5.27
C THR A 115 0.62 -11.29 -6.37
N LEU A 116 -0.69 -11.07 -6.47
CA LEU A 116 -1.53 -11.64 -7.52
C LEU A 116 -1.13 -11.14 -8.90
N MET A 117 -0.77 -9.86 -9.01
CA MET A 117 -0.22 -9.29 -10.24
C MET A 117 1.07 -9.99 -10.66
N ASN A 118 1.97 -10.21 -9.71
CA ASN A 118 3.24 -10.89 -9.97
C ASN A 118 3.00 -12.32 -10.47
N LEU A 119 2.10 -13.05 -9.80
CA LEU A 119 1.73 -14.41 -10.20
C LEU A 119 1.11 -14.42 -11.60
N LEU A 120 0.18 -13.51 -11.88
CA LEU A 120 -0.47 -13.39 -13.18
C LEU A 120 0.55 -13.10 -14.28
N PHE A 121 1.43 -12.12 -14.08
CA PHE A 121 2.42 -11.72 -15.08
C PHE A 121 3.54 -12.74 -15.27
N THR A 122 3.94 -13.45 -14.21
CA THR A 122 4.95 -14.52 -14.30
C THR A 122 4.43 -15.72 -15.07
N ASN A 123 3.16 -16.11 -14.86
CA ASN A 123 2.57 -17.25 -15.55
C ASN A 123 2.11 -16.89 -16.97
N GLU A 124 1.66 -15.66 -17.19
CA GLU A 124 1.23 -15.17 -18.50
C GLU A 124 1.71 -13.74 -18.78
N PRO A 125 2.98 -13.60 -19.21
CA PRO A 125 3.49 -12.30 -19.60
C PRO A 125 2.87 -11.92 -20.94
N ARG A 126 1.96 -10.94 -20.96
CA ARG A 126 1.31 -10.43 -22.18
C ARG A 126 1.72 -9.01 -22.47
N LEU A 127 2.07 -8.71 -23.72
CA LEU A 127 2.43 -7.35 -24.13
C LEU A 127 1.28 -6.34 -23.89
N SER A 128 0.02 -6.77 -24.07
CA SER A 128 -1.16 -5.92 -23.85
C SER A 128 -1.40 -5.57 -22.37
N LEU A 129 -0.98 -6.45 -21.45
CA LEU A 129 -1.05 -6.20 -20.01
C LEU A 129 0.19 -5.47 -19.49
N ALA A 130 1.34 -5.62 -20.16
CA ALA A 130 2.62 -5.08 -19.68
C ALA A 130 2.59 -3.56 -19.46
N SER A 131 2.05 -2.77 -20.38
CA SER A 131 1.99 -1.31 -20.24
C SER A 131 1.06 -0.83 -19.10
N PRO A 132 -0.19 -1.32 -19.01
CA PRO A 132 -1.07 -1.09 -17.86
C PRO A 132 -0.45 -1.50 -16.51
N VAL A 133 0.14 -2.68 -16.44
CA VAL A 133 0.77 -3.23 -15.23
C VAL A 133 1.99 -2.41 -14.83
N TYR A 134 2.80 -1.99 -15.80
CA TYR A 134 3.97 -1.13 -15.56
C TYR A 134 3.55 0.21 -14.96
N PHE A 135 2.57 0.88 -15.56
CA PHE A 135 2.07 2.17 -15.06
C PHE A 135 1.42 2.03 -13.67
N SER A 136 0.58 1.01 -13.48
CA SER A 136 -0.06 0.73 -12.18
C SER A 136 0.96 0.41 -11.09
N SER A 137 2.01 -0.36 -11.40
CA SER A 137 3.06 -0.70 -10.45
C SER A 137 3.87 0.53 -10.01
N TRP A 138 4.10 1.51 -10.90
CA TRP A 138 4.72 2.78 -10.51
C TRP A 138 3.85 3.61 -9.56
N ILE A 139 2.54 3.70 -9.82
CA ILE A 139 1.59 4.38 -8.93
C ILE A 139 1.60 3.70 -7.56
N LYS A 140 1.52 2.36 -7.53
CA LYS A 140 1.61 1.57 -6.30
C LYS A 140 2.90 1.81 -5.54
N LEU A 141 4.04 1.92 -6.23
CA LEU A 141 5.31 2.20 -5.58
C LEU A 141 5.30 3.57 -4.88
N VAL A 142 4.73 4.59 -5.52
CA VAL A 142 4.56 5.92 -4.92
C VAL A 142 3.61 5.87 -3.72
N ALA A 143 2.49 5.16 -3.83
CA ALA A 143 1.53 5.00 -2.73
C ALA A 143 2.16 4.27 -1.52
N LEU A 144 2.90 3.19 -1.76
CA LEU A 144 3.61 2.42 -0.75
C LEU A 144 4.72 3.22 -0.07
N THR A 145 5.52 3.96 -0.83
CA THR A 145 6.57 4.81 -0.26
C THR A 145 5.98 5.93 0.59
N TRP A 146 4.85 6.52 0.17
CA TRP A 146 4.09 7.45 1.01
C TRP A 146 3.53 6.79 2.28
N GLY A 147 3.09 5.53 2.18
CA GLY A 147 2.69 4.71 3.32
C GLY A 147 3.77 4.60 4.40
N LEU A 148 5.05 4.48 4.02
CA LEU A 148 6.18 4.50 4.96
C LEU A 148 6.32 5.84 5.70
N VAL A 149 6.11 6.95 4.99
CA VAL A 149 6.11 8.29 5.60
C VAL A 149 4.99 8.39 6.64
N LYS A 150 3.78 7.94 6.29
CA LYS A 150 2.62 7.91 7.22
C LYS A 150 2.91 7.01 8.43
N PHE A 151 3.45 5.80 8.24
CA PHE A 151 3.80 4.91 9.35
C PHE A 151 4.89 5.49 10.26
N THR A 152 5.89 6.17 9.70
CA THR A 152 6.95 6.82 10.47
C THR A 152 6.38 7.95 11.31
N LYS A 153 5.51 8.78 10.73
CA LYS A 153 4.80 9.84 11.44
C LYS A 153 3.91 9.31 12.57
N LEU A 154 3.20 8.21 12.33
CA LEU A 154 2.38 7.52 13.32
C LEU A 154 3.21 6.77 14.39
N ARG A 155 4.56 6.84 14.34
CA ARG A 155 5.48 6.09 15.20
C ARG A 155 5.19 4.58 15.19
N PHE A 156 4.73 4.10 14.05
CA PHE A 156 4.38 2.70 13.78
C PHE A 156 5.41 2.01 12.89
N PHE A 157 6.41 2.74 12.41
CA PHE A 157 7.54 2.19 11.70
C PHE A 157 8.62 1.70 12.68
N TRP A 158 8.77 0.38 12.79
CA TRP A 158 9.68 -0.27 13.74
C TRP A 158 11.14 0.18 13.60
N PRO A 159 11.71 0.30 12.37
CA PRO A 159 13.10 0.76 12.21
C PRO A 159 13.37 2.18 12.70
N CYS A 160 12.35 3.05 12.74
CA CYS A 160 12.48 4.43 13.22
C CYS A 160 12.10 4.60 14.71
N LEU A 161 11.77 3.52 15.43
CA LEU A 161 11.53 3.59 16.89
C LEU A 161 12.74 4.06 17.72
N PRO A 162 14.00 3.68 17.41
CA PRO A 162 15.18 4.17 18.11
C PRO A 162 15.33 5.70 18.07
N LEU A 163 14.80 6.33 17.00
CA LEU A 163 14.88 7.75 16.72
C LEU A 163 13.71 8.54 17.35
N ASN A 164 12.91 7.93 18.22
CA ASN A 164 11.78 8.61 18.84
C ASN A 164 12.28 9.60 19.93
N PRO A 165 12.09 10.92 19.76
CA PRO A 165 12.65 11.94 20.65
C PRO A 165 12.05 11.93 22.07
N LYS A 166 10.98 11.15 22.29
CA LYS A 166 10.28 11.09 23.59
C LYS A 166 11.04 10.32 24.68
N HIS A 167 12.04 9.51 24.32
CA HIS A 167 12.76 8.65 25.27
C HIS A 167 14.26 8.63 24.96
N ASP A 168 15.07 8.32 25.97
CA ASP A 168 16.50 8.11 25.79
C ASP A 168 16.78 6.96 24.81
N ALA A 169 17.85 7.09 24.03
CA ALA A 169 18.23 6.09 23.01
C ALA A 169 18.33 4.66 23.58
N LYS A 170 18.87 4.51 24.79
CA LYS A 170 18.95 3.22 25.48
C LYS A 170 17.58 2.63 25.81
N GLU A 171 16.62 3.47 26.19
CA GLU A 171 15.26 3.03 26.49
C GLU A 171 14.47 2.72 25.21
N ASN A 172 14.65 3.48 24.14
CA ASN A 172 14.06 3.15 22.84
C ASN A 172 14.61 1.83 22.27
N VAL A 173 15.92 1.58 22.39
CA VAL A 173 16.52 0.29 21.98
C VAL A 173 15.96 -0.85 22.81
N ARG A 174 15.88 -0.71 24.14
CA ARG A 174 15.24 -1.72 25.00
C ARG A 174 13.78 -1.98 24.58
N ARG A 175 13.02 -0.92 24.29
CA ARG A 175 11.62 -1.00 23.84
C ARG A 175 11.44 -1.58 22.43
N CYS A 176 12.49 -1.58 21.60
CA CYS A 176 12.51 -2.29 20.32
C CYS A 176 12.57 -3.81 20.51
N PHE A 177 13.23 -4.27 21.58
CA PHE A 177 13.42 -5.69 21.90
C PHE A 177 12.47 -6.23 23.00
N THR A 178 11.62 -5.39 23.58
CA THR A 178 10.51 -5.86 24.42
C THR A 178 9.36 -6.36 23.54
N PHE A 179 9.19 -7.68 23.48
CA PHE A 179 8.15 -8.35 22.71
C PHE A 179 6.77 -8.24 23.37
N THR A 180 6.15 -7.06 23.27
CA THR A 180 4.70 -6.93 23.52
C THR A 180 3.92 -7.30 22.25
N LEU A 181 2.68 -7.77 22.40
CA LEU A 181 1.79 -8.10 21.27
C LEU A 181 1.75 -6.96 20.23
N TYR A 182 1.63 -5.71 20.71
CA TYR A 182 1.65 -4.52 19.88
C TYR A 182 2.94 -4.37 19.04
N ARG A 183 4.11 -4.69 19.61
CA ARG A 183 5.40 -4.64 18.90
C ARG A 183 5.55 -5.77 17.89
N ILE A 184 5.07 -6.96 18.22
CA ILE A 184 5.05 -8.10 17.29
C ILE A 184 4.18 -7.73 16.07
N CYS A 185 2.95 -7.24 16.28
CA CYS A 185 2.10 -6.78 15.19
C CYS A 185 2.77 -5.67 14.36
N MET A 186 3.42 -4.70 15.01
CA MET A 186 4.15 -3.65 14.32
C MET A 186 5.28 -4.19 13.43
N ILE A 187 6.06 -5.16 13.91
CA ILE A 187 7.13 -5.79 13.13
C ILE A 187 6.54 -6.51 11.92
N ILE A 188 5.49 -7.32 12.12
CA ILE A 188 4.83 -8.05 11.04
C ILE A 188 4.32 -7.09 9.96
N VAL A 189 3.59 -6.04 10.35
CA VAL A 189 3.07 -5.04 9.40
C VAL A 189 4.21 -4.37 8.63
N ASN A 190 5.31 -3.98 9.30
CA ASN A 190 6.44 -3.36 8.59
C ASN A 190 7.14 -4.34 7.64
N ILE A 191 7.26 -5.62 8.00
CA ILE A 191 7.80 -6.65 7.11
C ILE A 191 6.89 -6.81 5.88
N CYS A 192 5.59 -6.91 6.07
CA CYS A 192 4.61 -6.95 4.97
C CYS A 192 4.72 -5.73 4.06
N HIS A 193 4.92 -4.54 4.61
CA HIS A 193 5.08 -3.29 3.84
C HIS A 193 6.34 -3.32 2.97
N ILE A 194 7.46 -3.75 3.54
CA ILE A 194 8.72 -3.87 2.80
C ILE A 194 8.59 -4.95 1.72
N LEU A 195 7.97 -6.09 2.02
CA LEU A 195 7.71 -7.15 1.05
C LEU A 195 6.82 -6.67 -0.10
N ALA A 196 5.76 -5.91 0.19
CA ALA A 196 4.91 -5.30 -0.85
C ALA A 196 5.72 -4.42 -1.79
N ILE A 197 6.60 -3.56 -1.26
CA ILE A 197 7.51 -2.73 -2.07
C ILE A 197 8.41 -3.59 -2.96
N VAL A 198 9.01 -4.64 -2.41
CA VAL A 198 9.88 -5.54 -3.17
C VAL A 198 9.11 -6.22 -4.31
N ILE A 199 7.89 -6.71 -4.05
CA ILE A 199 7.04 -7.35 -5.05
C ILE A 199 6.66 -6.35 -6.15
N VAL A 200 6.31 -5.12 -5.79
CA VAL A 200 6.01 -4.07 -6.78
C VAL A 200 7.22 -3.75 -7.65
N ILE A 201 8.42 -3.68 -7.08
CA ILE A 201 9.66 -3.48 -7.86
C ILE A 201 9.88 -4.67 -8.81
N MET A 202 9.66 -5.90 -8.36
CA MET A 202 9.72 -7.08 -9.24
C MET A 202 8.71 -6.98 -10.39
N ASN A 203 7.49 -6.53 -10.12
CA ASN A 203 6.48 -6.31 -11.17
C ASN A 203 6.90 -5.24 -12.18
N ILE A 204 7.54 -4.15 -11.74
CA ILE A 204 8.08 -3.11 -12.63
C ILE A 204 9.16 -3.70 -13.53
N ILE A 205 10.12 -4.44 -12.96
CA ILE A 205 11.20 -5.07 -13.74
C ILE A 205 10.62 -6.05 -14.75
N ALA A 206 9.73 -6.94 -14.31
CA ALA A 206 9.09 -7.93 -15.17
C ALA A 206 8.30 -7.26 -16.32
N SER A 207 7.46 -6.29 -16.01
CA SER A 207 6.65 -5.59 -17.02
C SER A 207 7.49 -4.71 -17.97
N SER A 208 8.61 -4.15 -17.50
CA SER A 208 9.55 -3.36 -18.33
C SER A 208 10.25 -4.19 -19.40
N SER A 209 10.43 -5.49 -19.17
CA SER A 209 11.07 -6.41 -20.13
C SER A 209 10.19 -6.73 -21.35
N GLY A 210 8.91 -6.32 -21.33
CA GLY A 210 7.94 -6.59 -22.39
C GLY A 210 7.38 -8.01 -22.30
N GLY A 211 6.06 -8.14 -22.44
CA GLY A 211 5.39 -9.45 -22.45
C GLY A 211 5.46 -10.17 -23.80
N ARG A 212 5.08 -11.46 -23.82
CA ARG A 212 4.89 -12.23 -25.05
C ARG A 212 3.62 -11.78 -25.79
N LYS A 213 3.60 -11.90 -27.12
CA LYS A 213 2.42 -11.56 -27.94
C LYS A 213 1.30 -12.58 -27.69
N ILE A 214 0.06 -12.14 -27.87
CA ILE A 214 -1.12 -13.00 -27.87
C ILE A 214 -1.19 -13.68 -29.24
N ASP A 215 -1.06 -15.01 -29.28
CA ASP A 215 -1.61 -15.77 -30.39
C ASP A 215 -3.11 -15.88 -30.13
N VAL A 216 -3.88 -15.10 -30.89
CA VAL A 216 -5.35 -15.15 -30.85
C VAL A 216 -5.74 -16.59 -31.20
N LYS A 217 -6.47 -17.28 -30.33
CA LYS A 217 -7.16 -18.51 -30.73
C LYS A 217 -8.10 -18.10 -31.87
N GLU A 218 -7.80 -18.50 -33.10
CA GLU A 218 -8.76 -18.42 -34.20
C GLU A 218 -10.09 -18.97 -33.68
N GLN A 219 -11.10 -18.10 -33.59
CA GLN A 219 -12.48 -18.53 -33.44
C GLN A 219 -12.77 -19.33 -34.71
N ARG A 220 -12.69 -20.66 -34.62
CA ARG A 220 -13.30 -21.52 -35.63
C ARG A 220 -14.80 -21.27 -35.56
N LEU A 221 -15.27 -20.47 -36.52
CA LEU A 221 -16.67 -20.33 -36.90
C LEU A 221 -17.29 -21.71 -37.15
#